data_AF-S7YVI2-F1
#
_entry.id   AF-S7YVI2-F1
#
_cell.length_a   1.000
_cell.length_b   1.000
_cell.length_c   1.000
_cell.angle_alpha   90.00
_cell.angle_beta   90.00
_cell.angle_gamma   90.00
#
_symmetry.space_group_name_H-M   'P 1'
#
loop_
_entity.id
_entity.type
_entity.pdbx_description
1 polymer ?
#
loop_
_entity_poly.entity_id
_entity_poly.type
_entity_poly.pdbx_seq_one_letter_code
_entity_poly.pdbx_strand_id
1 'polypeptide(L)'
;MVSRVEFRIFTILNLDKEEEYLHEMHLKGWKYGRNCFGFFYFDQCQPEDVIYRIYDSRFLKKYKHELQDFRDRGWELIETGFCSILRKSSSDLLPEDQVYMSKGLRWAVIQYRLRLCATTFLGGLVVCMSLFREDLSISFFIIFVLYALLISYLIYGYFRLKRKYQVGG
;
A
#
# COMPACT_ATOMS: atom_id res chain seq x y z
N MET A 1 -25.88 2.49 13.52
CA MET A 1 -24.73 2.95 12.72
C MET A 1 -24.97 2.54 11.29
N VAL A 2 -24.90 3.48 10.34
CA VAL A 2 -24.98 3.15 8.91
C VAL A 2 -23.58 2.76 8.45
N SER A 3 -23.42 1.53 8.00
CA SER A 3 -22.18 1.01 7.43
C SER A 3 -22.31 0.88 5.91
N ARG A 4 -21.29 1.31 5.17
CA ARG A 4 -21.21 1.16 3.72
C ARG A 4 -20.06 0.23 3.37
N VAL A 5 -20.27 -0.63 2.38
CA VAL A 5 -19.23 -1.52 1.85
C VAL A 5 -19.03 -1.21 0.38
N GLU A 6 -17.79 -0.92 -0.02
CA GLU A 6 -17.42 -0.75 -1.42
C GLU A 6 -16.32 -1.74 -1.81
N PHE A 7 -16.50 -2.35 -2.98
CA PHE A 7 -15.48 -3.21 -3.56
C PHE A 7 -14.60 -2.40 -4.51
N ARG A 8 -13.30 -2.36 -4.22
CA ARG A 8 -12.31 -1.75 -5.09
C ARG A 8 -10.97 -2.47 -4.95
N ILE A 9 -10.31 -2.73 -6.09
CA ILE A 9 -9.00 -3.36 -6.11
C ILE A 9 -7.95 -2.30 -6.40
N PHE A 10 -7.04 -2.08 -5.46
CA PHE A 10 -5.83 -1.30 -5.68
C PHE A 10 -4.64 -2.24 -5.84
N THR A 11 -3.91 -2.07 -6.92
CA THR A 11 -2.64 -2.79 -7.13
C THR A 11 -1.57 -2.23 -6.19
N ILE A 12 -0.54 -3.03 -5.89
CA ILE A 12 0.58 -2.70 -4.99
C ILE A 12 1.26 -1.36 -5.34
N LEU A 13 1.18 -0.95 -6.61
CA LEU A 13 1.77 0.28 -7.17
C LEU A 13 0.86 1.51 -7.13
N ASN A 14 -0.40 1.37 -6.69
CA ASN A 14 -1.42 2.40 -6.71
C ASN A 14 -1.81 2.90 -5.30
N LEU A 15 -0.86 2.89 -4.35
CA LEU A 15 -1.08 3.36 -2.97
C LEU A 15 -1.55 4.81 -2.91
N ASP A 16 -0.98 5.69 -3.74
CA ASP A 16 -1.41 7.09 -3.82
C ASP A 16 -2.90 7.23 -4.15
N LYS A 17 -3.40 6.38 -5.05
CA LYS A 17 -4.81 6.39 -5.45
C LYS A 17 -5.70 5.83 -4.35
N GLU A 18 -5.17 4.91 -3.53
CA GLU A 18 -5.87 4.37 -2.38
C GLU A 18 -5.96 5.42 -1.27
N GLU A 19 -4.86 6.12 -0.95
CA GLU A 19 -4.85 7.24 0.01
C GLU A 19 -5.81 8.36 -0.41
N GLU A 20 -5.76 8.78 -1.69
CA GLU A 20 -6.65 9.80 -2.25
C GLU A 20 -8.12 9.37 -2.19
N TYR A 21 -8.41 8.12 -2.52
CA TYR A 21 -9.77 7.58 -2.42
C TYR A 21 -10.31 7.55 -0.98
N LEU A 22 -9.48 7.18 0.01
CA LEU A 22 -9.89 7.20 1.42
C LEU A 22 -10.15 8.63 1.91
N HIS A 23 -9.32 9.58 1.48
CA HIS A 23 -9.51 10.99 1.77
C HIS A 23 -10.81 11.54 1.15
N GLU A 24 -11.06 11.26 -0.14
CA GLU A 24 -12.32 11.64 -0.80
C GLU A 24 -13.56 11.04 -0.11
N MET A 25 -13.44 9.82 0.41
CA MET A 25 -14.53 9.18 1.16
C MET A 25 -14.79 9.88 2.49
N HIS A 26 -13.74 10.30 3.20
CA HIS A 26 -13.88 11.03 4.46
C HIS A 26 -14.51 12.41 4.26
N LEU A 27 -14.15 13.10 3.18
CA LEU A 27 -14.80 14.36 2.79
C LEU A 27 -16.30 14.20 2.52
N LYS A 28 -16.73 13.01 2.10
CA LYS A 28 -18.16 12.66 1.91
C LYS A 28 -18.83 12.18 3.21
N GLY A 29 -18.14 12.19 4.33
CA GLY A 29 -18.63 11.69 5.63
C GLY A 29 -18.54 10.17 5.80
N TRP A 30 -17.66 9.50 5.04
CA TRP A 30 -17.42 8.06 5.17
C TRP A 30 -16.05 7.79 5.78
N LYS A 31 -16.05 7.38 7.04
CA LYS A 31 -14.84 7.07 7.80
C LYS A 31 -14.42 5.63 7.52
N TYR A 32 -13.17 5.44 7.10
CA TYR A 32 -12.60 4.11 6.90
C TYR A 32 -12.51 3.31 8.22
N GLY A 33 -13.03 2.09 8.20
CA GLY A 33 -12.99 1.15 9.33
C GLY A 33 -12.04 -0.02 9.11
N ARG A 34 -12.31 -0.86 8.11
CA ARG A 34 -11.52 -2.07 7.82
C ARG A 34 -11.51 -2.38 6.32
N ASN A 35 -10.47 -3.08 5.85
CA ASN A 35 -10.45 -3.67 4.50
C ASN A 35 -10.27 -5.19 4.60
N CYS A 36 -10.99 -5.94 3.77
CA CYS A 36 -10.79 -7.37 3.57
C CYS A 36 -10.84 -7.70 2.08
N PHE A 37 -9.75 -8.21 1.50
CA PHE A 37 -9.67 -8.65 0.09
C PHE A 37 -10.24 -7.65 -0.96
N GLY A 38 -10.10 -6.35 -0.72
CA GLY A 38 -10.62 -5.29 -1.61
C GLY A 38 -12.04 -4.82 -1.27
N PHE A 39 -12.67 -5.36 -0.23
CA PHE A 39 -13.87 -4.81 0.37
C PHE A 39 -13.51 -3.79 1.45
N PHE A 40 -13.80 -2.53 1.19
CA PHE A 40 -13.62 -1.43 2.11
C PHE A 40 -14.91 -1.22 2.91
N TYR A 41 -14.80 -1.31 4.23
CA TYR A 41 -15.88 -1.07 5.18
C TYR A 41 -15.74 0.35 5.72
N PHE A 42 -16.81 1.12 5.58
CA PHE A 42 -16.89 2.51 6.00
C PHE A 42 -18.02 2.70 7.00
N ASP A 43 -17.77 3.54 8.00
CA ASP A 43 -18.74 4.00 8.98
C ASP A 43 -19.13 5.45 8.69
N GLN A 44 -20.40 5.78 8.90
CA GLN A 44 -20.87 7.16 8.75
C GLN A 44 -20.22 8.08 9.81
N CYS A 45 -19.65 9.19 9.36
CA CYS A 45 -18.97 10.20 10.18
C CYS A 45 -19.29 11.62 9.67
N GLN A 46 -18.93 12.64 10.44
CA GLN A 46 -18.97 14.01 9.93
C GLN A 46 -17.92 14.17 8.81
N PRO A 47 -18.24 14.94 7.75
CA PRO A 47 -17.31 15.22 6.68
C PRO A 47 -16.17 16.06 7.24
N GLU A 48 -14.96 15.49 7.23
CA GLU A 48 -13.75 16.11 7.73
C GLU A 48 -12.61 15.87 6.74
N ASP A 49 -11.70 16.84 6.64
CA ASP A 49 -10.49 16.71 5.87
C ASP A 49 -9.46 15.88 6.66
N VAL A 50 -9.46 14.57 6.40
CA VAL A 50 -8.56 13.62 7.05
C VAL A 50 -7.57 13.07 6.04
N ILE A 51 -6.30 13.04 6.44
CA ILE A 51 -5.21 12.52 5.65
C ILE A 51 -4.98 11.07 6.05
N TYR A 52 -5.04 10.20 5.05
CA TYR A 52 -4.75 8.77 5.17
C TYR A 52 -3.34 8.48 4.68
N ARG A 53 -2.61 7.68 5.45
CA ARG A 53 -1.27 7.19 5.11
C ARG A 53 -1.19 5.68 5.26
N ILE A 54 -0.75 5.00 4.22
CA ILE A 54 -0.68 3.54 4.18
C ILE A 54 0.79 3.10 4.23
N TYR A 55 1.13 2.33 5.25
CA TYR A 55 2.45 1.75 5.43
C TYR A 55 2.39 0.22 5.45
N ASP A 56 3.47 -0.44 5.02
CA ASP A 56 3.60 -1.89 5.19
C ASP A 56 3.83 -2.20 6.68
N SER A 57 3.08 -3.16 7.24
CA SER A 57 3.20 -3.47 8.67
C SER A 57 4.60 -3.98 9.03
N ARG A 58 5.31 -4.64 8.11
CA ARG A 58 6.70 -5.06 8.31
C ARG A 58 7.67 -3.88 8.27
N PHE A 59 7.41 -2.90 7.41
CA PHE A 59 8.18 -1.67 7.39
C PHE A 59 8.00 -0.95 8.72
N LEU A 60 6.75 -0.73 9.15
CA LEU A 60 6.45 -0.02 10.39
C LEU A 60 6.98 -0.74 11.64
N LYS A 61 6.94 -2.08 11.68
CA LYS A 61 7.53 -2.89 12.75
C LYS A 61 9.05 -2.74 12.88
N LYS A 62 9.75 -2.34 11.83
CA LYS A 62 11.19 -2.02 11.91
C LYS A 62 11.41 -0.71 12.68
N TYR A 63 10.44 0.20 12.65
CA TYR A 63 10.48 1.54 13.25
C TYR A 63 9.58 1.63 14.49
N LYS A 64 9.65 0.65 15.42
CA LYS A 64 8.80 0.60 16.63
C LYS A 64 8.83 1.89 17.47
N HIS A 65 9.98 2.55 17.53
CA HIS A 65 10.11 3.82 18.25
C HIS A 65 9.30 4.94 17.59
N GLU A 66 9.30 5.02 16.26
CA GLU A 66 8.50 6.01 15.51
C GLU A 66 6.99 5.70 15.61
N LEU A 67 6.62 4.43 15.80
CA LEU A 67 5.23 4.02 16.06
C LEU A 67 4.65 4.61 17.34
N GLN A 68 5.44 4.69 18.40
CA GLN A 68 5.02 5.33 19.65
C GLN A 68 4.86 6.84 19.44
N ASP A 69 5.81 7.43 18.74
CA ASP A 69 5.83 8.85 18.40
C ASP A 69 4.62 9.27 17.54
N PHE A 70 4.15 8.40 16.63
CA PHE A 70 2.88 8.61 15.91
C PHE A 70 1.67 8.66 16.84
N ARG A 71 1.59 7.74 17.80
CA ARG A 71 0.48 7.67 18.75
C ARG A 71 0.47 8.91 19.65
N ASP A 72 1.63 9.33 20.12
CA ASP A 72 1.79 10.49 20.98
C ASP A 72 1.44 11.80 20.23
N ARG A 73 1.66 11.84 18.91
CA ARG A 73 1.27 12.95 18.01
C ARG A 73 -0.18 12.92 17.52
N GLY A 74 -1.02 12.04 18.07
CA GLY A 74 -2.45 11.97 17.76
C GLY A 74 -2.79 11.28 16.43
N TRP A 75 -1.86 10.50 15.85
CA TRP A 75 -2.20 9.67 14.70
C TRP A 75 -2.99 8.44 15.14
N GLU A 76 -4.16 8.24 14.54
CA GLU A 76 -4.97 7.06 14.78
C GLU A 76 -4.46 5.90 13.90
N LEU A 77 -3.94 4.85 14.54
CA LEU A 77 -3.47 3.65 13.87
C LEU A 77 -4.61 2.65 13.69
N ILE A 78 -4.91 2.34 12.44
CA ILE A 78 -5.84 1.29 12.03
C ILE A 78 -5.01 0.15 11.47
N GLU A 79 -4.79 -0.89 12.27
CA GLU A 79 -4.02 -2.05 11.84
C GLU A 79 -4.87 -2.94 10.94
N THR A 80 -4.49 -3.03 9.66
CA THR A 80 -5.00 -4.03 8.72
C THR A 80 -3.87 -5.06 8.55
N GLY A 81 -4.12 -6.36 8.69
CA GLY A 81 -3.05 -7.37 8.92
C GLY A 81 -1.73 -7.22 8.13
N PHE A 82 -1.79 -6.86 6.85
CA PHE A 82 -0.61 -6.64 6.00
C PHE A 82 -0.20 -5.16 5.82
N CYS A 83 -1.08 -4.21 6.10
CA CYS A 83 -0.86 -2.77 5.93
C CYS A 83 -1.40 -1.98 7.12
N SER A 84 -0.55 -1.15 7.70
CA SER A 84 -0.95 -0.23 8.77
C SER A 84 -1.42 1.08 8.15
N ILE A 85 -2.65 1.48 8.44
CA ILE A 85 -3.22 2.74 7.96
C ILE A 85 -3.20 3.73 9.11
N LEU A 86 -2.47 4.82 8.93
CA LEU A 86 -2.43 5.94 9.85
C LEU A 86 -3.38 7.02 9.31
N ARG A 87 -4.24 7.55 10.18
CA ARG A 87 -5.11 8.69 9.83
C ARG A 87 -4.92 9.84 10.82
N LYS A 88 -4.97 11.07 10.32
CA LYS A 88 -4.91 12.30 11.11
C LYS A 88 -5.67 13.42 10.41
N SER A 89 -6.32 14.29 11.16
CA SER A 89 -7.00 15.47 10.61
C SER A 89 -5.98 16.44 10.00
N SER A 90 -6.33 17.06 8.88
CA SER A 90 -5.45 18.01 8.19
C SER A 90 -5.22 19.28 9.03
N SER A 91 -6.17 19.66 9.88
CA SER A 91 -6.06 20.82 10.78
C SER A 91 -5.01 20.64 11.87
N ASP A 92 -4.76 19.39 12.27
CA ASP A 92 -3.90 19.06 13.42
C ASP A 92 -2.47 18.69 12.99
N LEU A 93 -2.15 18.90 11.72
CA LEU A 93 -0.83 18.62 11.17
C LEU A 93 0.23 19.54 11.78
N LEU A 94 1.24 18.92 12.38
CA LEU A 94 2.42 19.61 12.89
C LEU A 94 3.49 19.71 11.80
N PRO A 95 4.38 20.71 11.84
CA PRO A 95 5.51 20.82 10.91
C PRO A 95 6.37 19.55 10.87
N GLU A 96 6.52 18.87 12.01
CA GLU A 96 7.28 17.63 12.16
C GLU A 96 6.62 16.45 11.43
N ASP A 97 5.29 16.48 11.25
CA ASP A 97 4.56 15.46 10.48
C ASP A 97 4.93 15.49 8.99
N GLN A 98 5.48 16.61 8.49
CA GLN A 98 5.91 16.73 7.08
C GLN A 98 7.08 15.81 6.76
N VAL A 99 7.94 15.47 7.73
CA VAL A 99 9.05 14.53 7.53
C VAL A 99 8.51 13.15 7.16
N TYR A 100 7.42 12.74 7.79
CA TYR A 100 6.76 11.46 7.51
C TYR A 100 5.92 11.49 6.23
N MET A 101 5.41 12.66 5.85
CA MET A 101 4.75 12.87 4.56
C MET A 101 5.73 13.10 3.40
N SER A 102 7.04 13.12 3.68
CA SER A 102 8.07 13.43 2.69
C SER A 102 8.08 12.42 1.54
N LYS A 103 8.40 12.91 0.34
CA LYS A 103 8.53 12.08 -0.87
C LYS A 103 9.61 11.01 -0.70
N GLY A 104 10.66 11.28 0.08
CA GLY A 104 11.75 10.36 0.35
C GLY A 104 11.31 9.12 1.15
N LEU A 105 10.58 9.33 2.25
CA LEU A 105 10.07 8.21 3.05
C LEU A 105 9.08 7.35 2.24
N ARG A 106 8.18 7.99 1.48
CA ARG A 106 7.25 7.31 0.57
C ARG A 106 7.99 6.44 -0.46
N TRP A 107 9.07 6.97 -1.03
CA TRP A 107 9.89 6.22 -1.97
C TRP A 107 10.56 5.01 -1.31
N ALA A 108 11.06 5.15 -0.08
CA ALA A 108 11.65 4.04 0.66
C ALA A 108 10.64 2.92 0.94
N VAL A 109 9.39 3.26 1.28
CA VAL A 109 8.30 2.28 1.47
C VAL A 109 7.99 1.54 0.16
N ILE A 110 7.87 2.28 -0.94
CA ILE A 110 7.62 1.68 -2.27
C ILE A 110 8.77 0.73 -2.67
N GLN A 111 10.02 1.15 -2.46
CA GLN A 111 11.18 0.30 -2.71
C GLN A 111 11.17 -0.96 -1.85
N TYR A 112 10.81 -0.87 -0.57
CA TYR A 112 10.74 -2.01 0.32
C TYR A 112 9.70 -3.03 -0.18
N ARG A 113 8.49 -2.59 -0.53
CA ARG A 113 7.44 -3.48 -1.05
C ARG A 113 7.83 -4.10 -2.39
N LEU A 114 8.47 -3.34 -3.27
CA LEU A 114 8.97 -3.84 -4.55
C LEU A 114 10.06 -4.90 -4.37
N ARG A 115 11.01 -4.70 -3.45
CA ARG A 115 12.01 -5.72 -3.12
C ARG A 115 11.36 -6.98 -2.60
N LEU A 116 10.40 -6.86 -1.69
CA LEU A 116 9.68 -8.00 -1.14
C LEU A 116 8.91 -8.78 -2.21
N CYS A 117 8.24 -8.06 -3.12
CA CYS A 117 7.59 -8.66 -4.27
C CYS A 117 8.62 -9.38 -5.15
N ALA A 118 9.72 -8.71 -5.51
CA ALA A 118 10.78 -9.28 -6.35
C ALA A 118 11.36 -10.56 -5.74
N THR A 119 11.64 -10.57 -4.42
CA THR A 119 12.12 -11.77 -3.71
C THR A 119 11.10 -12.90 -3.76
N THR A 120 9.81 -12.60 -3.58
CA THR A 120 8.74 -13.60 -3.62
C THR A 120 8.58 -14.18 -5.03
N PHE A 121 8.59 -13.32 -6.06
CA PHE A 121 8.51 -13.76 -7.46
C PHE A 121 9.73 -14.58 -7.87
N LEU A 122 10.93 -14.19 -7.44
CA LEU A 122 12.15 -14.94 -7.73
C LEU A 122 12.11 -16.33 -7.05
N GLY A 123 11.69 -16.40 -5.79
CA GLY A 123 11.52 -17.68 -5.09
C GLY A 123 10.48 -18.58 -5.76
N GLY A 124 9.34 -18.01 -6.15
CA GLY A 124 8.30 -18.73 -6.89
C GLY A 124 8.79 -19.26 -8.24
N LEU A 125 9.58 -18.46 -8.97
CA LEU A 125 10.18 -18.86 -10.23
C LEU A 125 11.17 -20.02 -10.06
N VAL A 126 12.01 -19.98 -9.02
CA VAL A 126 12.95 -21.08 -8.70
C VAL A 126 12.19 -22.38 -8.40
N VAL A 127 11.16 -22.33 -7.56
CA VAL A 127 10.32 -23.50 -7.26
C VAL A 127 9.64 -24.03 -8.52
N CYS A 128 9.16 -23.13 -9.39
CA CYS A 128 8.57 -23.49 -10.67
C CYS A 128 9.56 -24.25 -11.55
N MET A 129 10.81 -23.75 -11.67
CA MET A 129 11.87 -24.44 -12.43
C MET A 129 12.24 -25.80 -11.84
N SER A 130 12.24 -25.94 -10.51
CA SER A 130 12.55 -27.23 -9.85
C SER A 130 11.46 -28.29 -10.00
N LEU A 131 10.20 -27.88 -10.18
CA LEU A 131 9.05 -28.77 -10.38
C LEU A 131 8.77 -29.07 -11.86
N PHE A 132 9.61 -28.56 -12.77
CA PHE A 132 9.44 -28.75 -14.20
C PHE A 132 9.49 -30.24 -14.57
N ARG A 133 8.42 -30.71 -15.23
CA ARG A 133 8.35 -32.02 -15.89
C ARG A 133 7.93 -31.82 -17.34
N GLU A 134 8.50 -32.59 -18.25
CA GLU A 134 8.27 -32.48 -19.71
C GLU A 134 6.79 -32.61 -20.07
N ASP A 135 6.04 -33.46 -19.36
CA ASP A 135 4.59 -33.69 -19.57
C ASP A 135 3.71 -32.45 -19.28
N LEU A 136 4.22 -31.49 -18.50
CA LEU A 136 3.48 -30.29 -18.07
C LEU A 136 3.93 -29.01 -18.81
N SER A 137 4.75 -29.15 -19.86
CA SER A 137 5.45 -28.05 -20.54
C SER A 137 4.55 -26.89 -20.99
N ILE A 138 3.35 -27.16 -21.52
CA ILE A 138 2.40 -26.11 -21.94
C ILE A 138 1.92 -25.28 -20.75
N SER A 139 1.57 -25.93 -19.64
CA SER A 139 1.15 -25.26 -18.40
C SER A 139 2.27 -24.40 -17.83
N PHE A 140 3.51 -24.89 -17.85
CA PHE A 140 4.70 -24.12 -17.46
C PHE A 140 4.90 -22.88 -18.34
N PHE A 141 4.71 -23.02 -19.67
CA PHE A 141 4.83 -21.90 -20.59
C PHE A 141 3.78 -20.81 -20.31
N ILE A 142 2.52 -21.20 -20.06
CA ILE A 142 1.45 -20.26 -19.70
C ILE A 142 1.80 -19.52 -18.40
N ILE A 143 2.23 -20.25 -17.36
CA ILE A 143 2.64 -19.65 -16.08
C ILE A 143 3.81 -18.68 -16.29
N PHE A 144 4.81 -19.06 -17.08
CA PHE A 144 5.96 -18.22 -17.38
C PHE A 144 5.57 -16.91 -18.07
N VAL A 145 4.68 -16.98 -19.08
CA VAL A 145 4.14 -15.78 -19.76
C VAL A 145 3.39 -14.89 -18.78
N LEU A 146 2.55 -15.46 -17.90
CA LEU A 146 1.85 -14.70 -16.87
C LEU A 146 2.83 -14.01 -15.90
N TYR A 147 3.90 -14.68 -15.49
CA TYR A 147 4.96 -14.10 -14.68
C TYR A 147 5.68 -12.96 -15.42
N ALA A 148 6.01 -13.13 -16.69
CA ALA A 148 6.66 -12.10 -17.49
C ALA A 148 5.78 -10.84 -17.64
N LEU A 149 4.47 -11.01 -17.85
CA LEU A 149 3.50 -9.90 -17.87
C LEU A 149 3.43 -9.21 -16.50
N LEU A 150 3.42 -9.95 -15.40
CA LEU A 150 3.36 -9.39 -14.05
C LEU A 150 4.65 -8.63 -13.71
N ILE A 151 5.82 -9.19 -14.02
CA ILE A 151 7.12 -8.54 -13.84
C ILE A 151 7.22 -7.27 -14.69
N SER A 152 6.83 -7.32 -15.97
CA SER A 152 6.87 -6.13 -16.82
C SER A 152 5.94 -5.02 -16.30
N TYR A 153 4.76 -5.36 -15.77
CA TYR A 153 3.88 -4.41 -15.09
C TYR A 153 4.53 -3.78 -13.85
N LEU A 154 5.20 -4.58 -13.02
CA LEU A 154 5.92 -4.09 -11.83
C LEU A 154 7.09 -3.17 -12.20
N ILE A 155 7.87 -3.53 -13.23
CA ILE A 155 8.97 -2.72 -13.75
C ILE A 155 8.41 -1.39 -14.28
N TYR A 156 7.36 -1.42 -15.09
CA TYR A 156 6.71 -0.22 -15.60
C TYR A 156 6.23 0.69 -14.46
N GLY A 157 5.54 0.12 -13.46
CA GLY A 157 5.09 0.88 -12.29
C GLY A 157 6.24 1.41 -11.44
N TYR A 158 7.36 0.68 -11.32
CA TYR A 158 8.57 1.18 -10.66
C TYR A 158 9.13 2.41 -11.37
N PHE A 159 9.30 2.37 -12.70
CA PHE A 159 9.79 3.53 -13.45
C PHE A 159 8.84 4.73 -13.36
N ARG A 160 7.52 4.47 -13.42
CA ARG A 160 6.49 5.50 -13.24
C ARG A 160 6.60 6.17 -11.86
N LEU A 161 6.71 5.38 -10.79
CA LEU A 161 6.84 5.90 -9.41
C LEU A 161 8.20 6.57 -9.19
N LYS A 162 9.30 5.98 -9.70
CA LYS A 162 10.64 6.56 -9.63
C LYS A 162 10.67 7.97 -10.20
N ARG A 163 10.07 8.17 -11.38
CA ARG A 163 9.96 9.49 -12.01
C ARG A 163 9.15 10.45 -11.14
N LYS A 164 8.03 10.00 -10.56
CA LYS A 164 7.16 10.82 -9.70
C LYS A 164 7.85 11.30 -8.42
N TYR A 165 8.66 10.46 -7.77
CA TYR A 165 9.27 10.79 -6.47
C TYR A 165 10.68 11.35 -6.54
N GLN A 166 11.48 11.02 -7.57
CA GLN A 166 12.87 11.49 -7.68
C GLN A 166 13.06 12.74 -8.54
N VAL A 167 12.16 13.05 -9.49
CA VAL A 167 12.36 14.17 -10.44
C VAL A 167 11.72 15.48 -9.97
N GLY A 168 10.96 15.46 -8.87
CA GLY A 168 10.33 16.65 -8.30
C GLY A 168 10.87 17.01 -6.91
N GLY A 169 12.17 16.78 -6.68
CA GLY A 169 12.92 17.24 -5.50
C GLY A 169 13.56 18.57 -5.77
#